data_AF-A0ABD4TIV3-F1
#
_entry.id   AF-A0ABD4TIV3-F1
#
_cell.length_a   1.000
_cell.length_b   1.000
_cell.length_c   1.000
_cell.angle_alpha   90.00
_cell.angle_beta   90.00
_cell.angle_gamma   90.00
#
_symmetry.space_group_name_H-M   'P 1'
#
loop_
_entity.id
_entity.type
_entity.pdbx_description
1 polymer ?
#
loop_
_entity_poly.entity_id
_entity_poly.type
_entity_poly.pdbx_seq_one_letter_code
_entity_poly.pdbx_strand_id
1 'polypeptide(L)'
;MKTGNKQFPLNLLVLVLVFIIGSVGLAILEGLSFVDAIYFIIVTVATVGYGDIVPTTDGGRFLVMVIILAGVGTFLTVVAYIIEQMIARNDLRSRQRKVRMIIGVFFSEVGVPMIQLFKPGAPSFLHNDELLVKDGWDKKQFLAARKSLSGCSCNVDLMKIDRVALGCFLSEKRGFMIQLLQHPMLFDDEPFSDMIAAISHLQEELSARRDLVHLSKNDAAHLSRDCERAYCQLLTGWLEHMEYLKDHYPYLFSLSVRTNPFDPDASAEIE
;
A
#
# COMPACT_ATOMS: atom_id res chain seq x y z
N MET A 1 7.13 -0.11 23.07
CA MET A 1 6.28 -1.27 22.70
C MET A 1 7.06 -2.33 21.89
N LYS A 2 8.30 -2.70 22.28
CA LYS A 2 9.17 -3.67 21.57
C LYS A 2 9.28 -5.04 22.26
N THR A 3 8.58 -5.25 23.37
CA THR A 3 8.66 -6.45 24.23
C THR A 3 7.79 -7.62 23.75
N GLY A 4 6.79 -7.40 22.89
CA GLY A 4 5.86 -8.46 22.46
C GLY A 4 6.47 -9.57 21.61
N ASN A 5 7.48 -9.26 20.78
CA ASN A 5 7.96 -10.21 19.77
C ASN A 5 8.76 -11.40 20.35
N LYS A 6 9.37 -11.26 21.53
CA LYS A 6 10.08 -12.36 22.22
C LYS A 6 9.18 -13.14 23.19
N GLN A 7 8.09 -12.54 23.66
CA GLN A 7 7.16 -13.15 24.62
C GLN A 7 6.18 -14.11 23.94
N PHE A 8 5.76 -13.81 22.70
CA PHE A 8 4.89 -14.70 21.93
C PHE A 8 5.46 -16.13 21.71
N PRO A 9 6.69 -16.33 21.19
CA PRO A 9 7.22 -17.67 20.98
C PRO A 9 7.40 -18.44 22.30
N LEU A 10 7.71 -17.74 23.40
CA LEU A 10 7.79 -18.34 24.73
C LEU A 10 6.40 -18.80 25.21
N ASN A 11 5.39 -17.95 25.13
CA ASN A 11 4.02 -18.29 25.55
C ASN A 11 3.45 -19.43 24.70
N LEU A 12 3.74 -19.44 23.40
CA LEU A 12 3.38 -20.52 22.49
C LEU A 12 4.08 -21.83 22.86
N LEU A 13 5.37 -21.78 23.17
CA LEU A 13 6.13 -22.96 23.62
C LEU A 13 5.56 -23.52 24.92
N VAL A 14 5.28 -22.67 25.91
CA VAL A 14 4.68 -23.06 27.19
C VAL A 14 3.30 -23.69 26.96
N LEU A 15 2.47 -23.11 26.10
CA LEU A 15 1.16 -23.65 25.75
C LEU A 15 1.27 -25.06 25.14
N VAL A 16 2.18 -25.25 24.19
CA VAL A 16 2.43 -26.57 23.57
C VAL A 16 2.91 -27.58 24.62
N LEU A 17 3.79 -27.18 25.54
CA LEU A 17 4.25 -28.05 26.62
C LEU A 17 3.12 -28.42 27.58
N VAL A 18 2.25 -27.48 27.95
CA VAL A 18 1.06 -27.74 28.77
C VAL A 18 0.15 -28.77 28.11
N PHE A 19 -0.05 -28.66 26.79
CA PHE A 19 -0.86 -29.61 26.04
C PHE A 19 -0.23 -31.01 26.02
N ILE A 20 1.06 -31.11 25.72
CA ILE A 20 1.76 -32.40 25.67
C ILE A 20 1.80 -33.05 27.06
N ILE A 21 2.24 -32.33 28.08
CA ILE A 21 2.33 -32.84 29.46
C ILE A 21 0.95 -33.23 29.97
N GLY A 22 -0.08 -32.42 29.70
CA GLY A 22 -1.44 -32.69 30.09
C GLY A 22 -2.02 -33.94 29.44
N SER A 23 -1.88 -34.06 28.11
CA SER A 23 -2.42 -35.21 27.38
C SER A 23 -1.68 -36.51 27.73
N VAL A 24 -0.36 -36.49 27.84
CA VAL A 24 0.41 -37.67 28.25
C VAL A 24 0.12 -38.04 29.71
N GLY A 25 0.09 -37.05 30.60
CA GLY A 25 -0.17 -37.27 32.03
C GLY A 25 -1.56 -37.83 32.28
N LEU A 26 -2.60 -37.33 31.61
CA LEU A 26 -3.95 -37.85 31.72
C LEU A 26 -4.12 -39.24 31.10
N ALA A 27 -3.47 -39.51 29.97
CA ALA A 27 -3.49 -40.85 29.38
C ALA A 27 -2.92 -41.91 30.33
N ILE A 28 -1.89 -41.56 31.12
CA ILE A 28 -1.28 -42.47 32.10
C ILE A 28 -2.08 -42.52 33.41
N LEU A 29 -2.47 -41.37 33.97
CA LEU A 29 -3.08 -41.29 35.30
C LEU A 29 -4.57 -41.67 35.31
N GLU A 30 -5.31 -41.35 34.24
CA GLU A 30 -6.75 -41.64 34.12
C GLU A 30 -7.03 -42.80 33.16
N GLY A 31 -6.00 -43.37 32.51
CA GLY A 31 -6.17 -44.45 31.53
C GLY A 31 -6.94 -44.02 30.27
N LEU A 32 -7.01 -42.72 29.99
CA LEU A 32 -7.69 -42.17 28.83
C LEU A 32 -6.95 -42.53 27.53
N SER A 33 -7.70 -42.67 26.44
CA SER A 33 -7.07 -42.69 25.12
C SER A 33 -6.35 -41.35 24.88
N PHE A 34 -5.28 -41.36 24.09
CA PHE A 34 -4.52 -40.13 23.81
C PHE A 34 -5.39 -39.04 23.15
N VAL A 35 -6.36 -39.45 22.33
CA VAL A 35 -7.32 -38.54 21.68
C VAL A 35 -8.24 -37.89 22.70
N ASP A 36 -8.80 -38.68 23.62
CA ASP A 36 -9.68 -38.20 24.69
C ASP A 36 -8.94 -37.27 25.66
N ALA A 37 -7.67 -37.58 25.95
CA ALA A 37 -6.81 -36.73 26.77
C ALA A 37 -6.49 -35.39 26.10
N ILE A 38 -6.20 -35.37 24.79
CA ILE A 38 -6.03 -34.11 24.03
C ILE A 38 -7.33 -33.31 24.02
N TYR A 39 -8.44 -33.97 23.73
CA TYR A 39 -9.76 -33.34 23.69
C TYR A 39 -10.12 -32.69 25.04
N PHE A 40 -9.95 -33.41 26.15
CA PHE A 40 -10.18 -32.89 27.49
C PHE A 40 -9.34 -31.64 27.77
N ILE A 41 -8.05 -31.66 27.41
CA ILE A 41 -7.14 -30.52 27.63
C ILE A 41 -7.55 -29.31 26.79
N ILE A 42 -7.91 -29.50 25.51
CA ILE A 42 -8.41 -28.42 24.65
C ILE A 42 -9.64 -27.78 25.27
N VAL A 43 -10.65 -28.58 25.62
CA VAL A 43 -11.92 -28.11 26.18
C VAL A 43 -11.73 -27.40 27.51
N THR A 44 -10.81 -27.90 28.35
CA THR A 44 -10.47 -27.31 29.65
C THR A 44 -9.73 -25.98 29.51
N VAL A 45 -8.67 -25.94 28.71
CA VAL A 45 -7.85 -24.73 28.52
C VAL A 45 -8.60 -23.65 27.74
N ALA A 46 -9.46 -24.04 26.79
CA ALA A 46 -10.39 -23.13 26.11
C ALA A 46 -11.54 -22.65 27.00
N THR A 47 -11.63 -23.15 28.25
CA THR A 47 -12.68 -22.81 29.23
C THR A 47 -14.10 -23.17 28.80
N VAL A 48 -14.23 -24.11 27.85
CA VAL A 48 -15.53 -24.61 27.37
C VAL A 48 -16.16 -25.57 28.39
N GLY A 49 -15.37 -26.53 28.88
CA GLY A 49 -15.75 -27.39 30.00
C GLY A 49 -17.05 -28.20 29.80
N TYR A 50 -17.15 -29.01 28.74
CA TYR A 50 -18.37 -29.82 28.47
C TYR A 50 -18.75 -30.77 29.61
N GLY A 51 -17.80 -31.21 30.43
CA GLY A 51 -18.03 -32.09 31.58
C GLY A 51 -18.34 -33.54 31.23
N ASP A 52 -18.12 -33.92 29.97
CA ASP A 52 -18.25 -35.27 29.43
C ASP A 52 -17.09 -36.20 29.84
N ILE A 53 -15.89 -35.64 29.97
CA ILE A 53 -14.72 -36.30 30.56
C ILE A 53 -14.29 -35.52 31.79
N VAL A 54 -14.06 -36.22 32.90
CA VAL A 54 -13.61 -35.61 34.16
C VAL A 54 -12.56 -36.50 34.84
N PRO A 55 -11.50 -35.92 35.45
CA PRO A 55 -10.52 -36.70 36.19
C PRO A 55 -11.15 -37.29 37.46
N THR A 56 -11.06 -38.60 37.59
CA THR A 56 -11.60 -39.37 38.72
C THR A 56 -10.55 -39.69 39.76
N THR A 57 -9.27 -39.75 39.37
CA THR A 57 -8.15 -40.00 40.27
C THR A 57 -7.65 -38.71 40.93
N ASP A 58 -7.12 -38.82 42.15
CA ASP A 58 -6.54 -37.67 42.85
C ASP A 58 -5.34 -37.09 42.09
N GLY A 59 -4.54 -37.97 41.46
CA GLY A 59 -3.40 -37.57 40.63
C GLY A 59 -3.83 -36.79 39.37
N GLY A 60 -4.85 -37.26 38.66
CA GLY A 60 -5.40 -36.57 37.50
C GLY A 60 -6.02 -35.22 37.86
N ARG A 61 -6.75 -35.15 38.98
CA ARG A 61 -7.30 -33.88 39.50
C ARG A 61 -6.20 -32.86 39.79
N PHE A 62 -5.15 -33.28 40.49
CA PHE A 62 -4.01 -32.40 40.78
C PHE A 62 -3.31 -31.92 39.51
N LEU A 63 -3.07 -32.82 38.54
CA LEU A 63 -2.50 -32.47 37.25
C LEU A 63 -3.36 -31.42 36.52
N VAL A 64 -4.67 -31.62 36.48
CA VAL A 64 -5.61 -30.69 35.84
C VAL A 64 -5.61 -29.32 36.52
N MET A 65 -5.53 -29.25 37.86
CA MET A 65 -5.41 -27.97 38.56
C MET A 65 -4.16 -27.18 38.12
N VAL A 66 -3.01 -27.85 38.01
CA VAL A 66 -1.77 -27.22 37.53
C VAL A 66 -1.90 -26.76 36.08
N ILE A 67 -2.51 -27.59 35.23
CA ILE A 67 -2.75 -27.28 33.81
C ILE A 67 -3.69 -26.11 33.64
N ILE A 68 -4.74 -25.98 34.46
CA ILE A 68 -5.66 -24.84 34.38
C ILE A 68 -4.90 -23.55 34.70
N LEU A 69 -4.11 -23.53 35.77
CA LEU A 69 -3.34 -22.34 36.18
C LEU A 69 -2.32 -21.91 35.11
N ALA A 70 -1.61 -22.85 34.50
CA ALA A 70 -0.61 -22.54 33.47
C ALA A 70 -1.22 -22.34 32.08
N GLY A 71 -2.16 -23.21 31.70
CA GLY A 71 -2.73 -23.33 30.36
C GLY A 71 -3.71 -22.23 30.02
N VAL A 72 -4.66 -21.91 30.90
CA VAL A 72 -5.69 -20.90 30.60
C VAL A 72 -5.05 -19.53 30.38
N GLY A 73 -4.14 -19.13 31.27
CA GLY A 73 -3.44 -17.85 31.14
C GLY A 73 -2.61 -17.77 29.85
N THR A 74 -1.81 -18.79 29.56
CA THR A 74 -1.00 -18.81 28.34
C THR A 74 -1.85 -18.84 27.08
N PHE A 75 -2.92 -19.63 27.04
CA PHE A 75 -3.86 -19.71 25.92
C PHE A 75 -4.48 -18.35 25.61
N LEU A 76 -5.02 -17.66 26.63
CA LEU A 76 -5.63 -16.33 26.45
C LEU A 76 -4.62 -15.31 25.90
N THR A 77 -3.37 -15.33 26.36
CA THR A 77 -2.35 -14.41 25.83
C THR A 77 -1.99 -14.69 24.37
N VAL A 78 -1.91 -15.97 23.98
CA VAL A 78 -1.64 -16.37 22.59
C VAL A 78 -2.78 -15.94 21.67
N VAL A 79 -4.03 -16.19 22.07
CA VAL A 79 -5.22 -15.77 21.31
C VAL A 79 -5.28 -14.25 21.18
N ALA A 80 -5.07 -13.51 22.27
CA ALA A 80 -5.09 -12.05 22.26
C ALA A 80 -4.03 -11.48 21.31
N TYR A 81 -2.81 -12.04 21.32
CA TYR A 81 -1.75 -11.63 20.40
C TYR A 81 -2.12 -11.89 18.92
N ILE A 82 -2.72 -13.04 18.61
CA ILE A 82 -3.17 -13.35 17.25
C ILE A 82 -4.23 -12.35 16.78
N ILE A 83 -5.19 -12.02 17.66
CA ILE A 83 -6.23 -11.02 17.37
C ILE A 83 -5.61 -9.64 17.15
N GLU A 84 -4.71 -9.19 18.02
CA GLU A 84 -4.02 -7.90 17.89
C GLU A 84 -3.25 -7.81 16.57
N GLN A 85 -2.53 -8.87 16.19
CA GLN A 85 -1.82 -8.92 14.92
C GLN A 85 -2.77 -8.88 13.71
N MET A 86 -3.91 -9.55 13.80
CA MET A 86 -4.94 -9.52 12.75
C MET A 86 -5.53 -8.11 12.59
N ILE A 87 -5.85 -7.43 13.69
CA ILE A 87 -6.34 -6.05 13.70
C ILE A 87 -5.27 -5.12 13.11
N ALA A 88 -4.02 -5.21 13.56
CA ALA A 88 -2.93 -4.38 13.05
C ALA A 88 -2.72 -4.56 11.53
N ARG A 89 -2.81 -5.80 11.03
CA ARG A 89 -2.74 -6.08 9.58
C ARG A 89 -3.90 -5.48 8.82
N ASN A 90 -5.11 -5.55 9.36
CA ASN A 90 -6.30 -4.96 8.76
C ASN A 90 -6.24 -3.43 8.73
N ASP A 91 -5.71 -2.81 9.78
CA ASP A 91 -5.49 -1.36 9.84
C ASP A 91 -4.49 -0.90 8.80
N LEU A 92 -3.36 -1.61 8.65
CA LEU A 92 -2.37 -1.31 7.60
C LEU A 92 -2.97 -1.41 6.20
N ARG A 93 -3.71 -2.48 5.91
CA ARG A 93 -4.41 -2.64 4.61
C ARG A 93 -5.43 -1.53 4.36
N SER A 94 -6.17 -1.14 5.40
CA SER A 94 -7.17 -0.08 5.30
C SER A 94 -6.54 1.28 5.05
N ARG A 95 -5.40 1.58 5.69
CA ARG A 95 -4.61 2.79 5.44
C ARG A 95 -4.07 2.81 4.01
N GLN A 96 -3.44 1.72 3.57
CA GLN A 96 -2.94 1.60 2.19
C GLN A 96 -4.05 1.81 1.15
N ARG A 97 -5.23 1.23 1.37
CA ARG A 97 -6.39 1.44 0.48
C ARG A 97 -6.79 2.91 0.41
N LYS A 98 -6.80 3.62 1.54
CA LYS A 98 -7.12 5.07 1.58
C LYS A 98 -6.09 5.89 0.82
N VAL A 99 -4.79 5.62 1.01
CA VAL A 99 -3.73 6.28 0.24
C VAL A 99 -3.91 6.04 -1.26
N ARG A 100 -4.20 4.80 -1.67
CA ARG A 100 -4.45 4.47 -3.08
C ARG A 100 -5.67 5.17 -3.67
N MET A 101 -6.73 5.38 -2.89
CA MET A 101 -7.88 6.19 -3.32
C MET A 101 -7.48 7.65 -3.55
N ILE A 102 -6.68 8.23 -2.64
CA ILE A 102 -6.16 9.60 -2.77
C ILE A 102 -5.27 9.74 -4.01
N ILE A 103 -4.37 8.77 -4.26
CA ILE A 103 -3.54 8.74 -5.47
C ILE A 103 -4.42 8.73 -6.73
N GLY A 104 -5.52 7.96 -6.73
CA GLY A 104 -6.47 7.95 -7.84
C GLY A 104 -7.12 9.31 -8.09
N VAL A 105 -7.60 9.98 -7.02
CA VAL A 105 -8.16 11.34 -7.13
C VAL A 105 -7.10 12.34 -7.62
N PHE A 106 -5.87 12.23 -7.12
CA PHE A 106 -4.77 13.05 -7.60
C PHE A 106 -4.51 12.85 -9.10
N PHE A 107 -4.46 11.61 -9.60
CA PHE A 107 -4.24 11.36 -11.01
C PHE A 107 -5.41 11.85 -11.88
N SER A 108 -6.65 11.74 -11.42
CA SER A 108 -7.80 12.27 -12.17
C SER A 108 -7.83 13.80 -12.20
N GLU A 109 -7.49 14.47 -11.08
CA GLU A 109 -7.62 15.93 -10.95
C GLU A 109 -6.38 16.71 -11.42
N VAL A 110 -5.20 16.14 -11.24
CA VAL A 110 -3.91 16.82 -11.42
C VAL A 110 -2.99 16.02 -12.33
N GLY A 111 -2.74 14.75 -12.02
CA GLY A 111 -1.69 13.97 -12.67
C GLY A 111 -1.89 13.79 -14.18
N VAL A 112 -3.04 13.28 -14.62
CA VAL A 112 -3.34 13.06 -16.05
C VAL A 112 -3.41 14.39 -16.83
N PRO A 113 -4.13 15.43 -16.36
CA PRO A 113 -4.10 16.74 -17.03
C PRO A 113 -2.69 17.34 -17.13
N MET A 114 -1.85 17.21 -16.09
CA MET A 114 -0.46 17.66 -16.16
C MET A 114 0.33 16.87 -17.20
N ILE A 115 0.19 15.54 -17.25
CA ILE A 115 0.86 14.72 -18.27
C ILE A 115 0.49 15.19 -19.68
N GLN A 116 -0.78 15.54 -19.92
CA GLN A 116 -1.23 16.11 -21.21
C GLN A 116 -0.60 17.46 -21.51
N LEU A 117 -0.46 18.35 -20.52
CA LEU A 117 0.21 19.65 -20.67
C LEU A 117 1.71 19.52 -20.96
N PHE A 118 2.36 18.48 -20.43
CA PHE A 118 3.77 18.18 -20.70
C PHE A 118 4.00 17.47 -22.04
N LYS A 119 3.00 16.76 -22.57
CA LYS A 119 3.09 15.94 -23.79
C LYS A 119 3.76 16.66 -24.98
N PRO A 120 3.46 17.94 -25.30
CA PRO A 120 4.11 18.63 -26.43
C PRO A 120 5.63 18.80 -26.29
N GLY A 121 6.12 18.92 -25.05
CA GLY A 121 7.55 19.05 -24.73
C GLY A 121 8.23 17.73 -24.37
N ALA A 122 7.48 16.63 -24.34
CA ALA A 122 8.02 15.32 -24.00
C ALA A 122 8.98 14.81 -25.10
N PRO A 123 10.06 14.09 -24.73
CA PRO A 123 10.95 13.49 -25.71
C PRO A 123 10.24 12.42 -26.54
N SER A 124 10.67 12.28 -27.80
CA SER A 124 9.99 11.48 -28.83
C SER A 124 9.81 10.01 -28.46
N PHE A 125 10.69 9.44 -27.64
CA PHE A 125 10.58 8.04 -27.21
C PHE A 125 9.40 7.79 -26.28
N LEU A 126 8.90 8.82 -25.57
CA LEU A 126 7.67 8.75 -24.76
C LEU A 126 6.40 8.77 -25.62
N HIS A 127 6.53 9.06 -26.92
CA HIS A 127 5.43 8.93 -27.90
C HIS A 127 5.36 7.54 -28.53
N ASN A 128 6.25 6.61 -28.18
CA ASN A 128 6.19 5.23 -28.66
C ASN A 128 5.11 4.42 -27.90
N ASP A 129 4.66 3.33 -28.53
CA ASP A 129 3.72 2.32 -27.97
C ASP A 129 4.10 1.77 -26.58
N GLU A 130 5.31 2.02 -26.09
CA GLU A 130 5.80 1.58 -24.78
C GLU A 130 5.06 2.19 -23.57
N LEU A 131 4.37 3.33 -23.72
CA LEU A 131 3.54 3.93 -22.65
C LEU A 131 2.03 3.88 -22.95
N LEU A 132 1.67 3.30 -24.09
CA LEU A 132 0.28 2.97 -24.42
C LEU A 132 -0.14 1.72 -23.64
N VAL A 133 -0.45 1.92 -22.36
CA VAL A 133 -1.07 0.90 -21.51
C VAL A 133 -2.38 0.46 -22.14
N LYS A 134 -2.49 -0.83 -22.47
CA LYS A 134 -3.67 -1.48 -23.06
C LYS A 134 -4.23 -2.51 -22.10
N ASP A 135 -5.50 -2.90 -22.28
CA ASP A 135 -6.20 -3.86 -21.41
C ASP A 135 -5.44 -5.20 -21.25
N GLY A 136 -4.73 -5.64 -22.28
CA GLY A 136 -3.96 -6.89 -22.29
C GLY A 136 -2.60 -6.86 -21.59
N TRP A 137 -2.17 -5.72 -21.03
CA TRP A 137 -0.84 -5.59 -20.44
C TRP A 137 -0.61 -6.51 -19.25
N ASP A 138 0.53 -7.19 -19.14
CA ASP A 138 0.93 -8.00 -17.99
C ASP A 138 1.97 -7.33 -17.08
N LYS A 139 2.34 -7.98 -15.96
CA LYS A 139 3.34 -7.44 -15.01
C LYS A 139 4.72 -7.24 -15.64
N LYS A 140 5.09 -8.02 -16.67
CA LYS A 140 6.39 -7.86 -17.35
C LYS A 140 6.40 -6.61 -18.22
N GLN A 141 5.28 -6.28 -18.85
CA GLN A 141 5.13 -5.06 -19.64
C GLN A 141 5.19 -3.81 -18.76
N PHE A 142 4.50 -3.80 -17.61
CA PHE A 142 4.64 -2.71 -16.62
C PHE A 142 6.09 -2.57 -16.11
N LEU A 143 6.76 -3.69 -15.82
CA LEU A 143 8.16 -3.69 -15.39
C LEU A 143 9.09 -3.11 -16.48
N ALA A 144 8.89 -3.49 -17.74
CA ALA A 144 9.67 -3.00 -18.87
C ALA A 144 9.48 -1.49 -19.05
N ALA A 145 8.23 -1.00 -19.05
CA ALA A 145 7.91 0.41 -19.17
C ALA A 145 8.54 1.23 -18.03
N ARG A 146 8.46 0.75 -16.77
CA ARG A 146 9.10 1.42 -15.62
C ARG A 146 10.62 1.45 -15.75
N LYS A 147 11.24 0.40 -16.28
CA LYS A 147 12.69 0.36 -16.52
C LYS A 147 13.12 1.34 -17.62
N SER A 148 12.29 1.50 -18.67
CA SER A 148 12.50 2.52 -19.71
C SER A 148 12.43 3.94 -19.11
N LEU A 149 11.52 4.19 -18.15
CA LEU A 149 11.41 5.48 -17.47
C LEU A 149 12.57 5.76 -16.50
N SER A 150 13.02 4.78 -15.71
CA SER A 150 14.08 4.99 -14.71
C SER A 150 15.48 5.19 -15.32
N GLY A 151 15.69 4.74 -16.56
CA GLY A 151 16.94 4.89 -17.29
C GLY A 151 17.04 6.17 -18.12
N CYS A 152 15.97 6.95 -18.24
CA CYS A 152 15.90 8.11 -19.13
C CYS A 152 15.73 9.42 -18.34
N SER A 153 16.56 10.42 -18.65
CA SER A 153 16.26 11.82 -18.33
C SER A 153 15.05 12.23 -19.17
N CYS A 154 13.90 12.53 -18.55
CA CYS A 154 12.73 13.05 -19.24
C CYS A 154 13.02 14.48 -19.71
N ASN A 155 13.92 14.64 -20.67
CA ASN A 155 14.41 15.93 -21.15
C ASN A 155 13.26 16.73 -21.77
N VAL A 156 12.60 17.53 -20.94
CA VAL A 156 11.39 18.27 -21.30
C VAL A 156 11.78 19.55 -22.03
N ASP A 157 11.32 19.68 -23.28
CA ASP A 157 11.48 20.89 -24.08
C ASP A 157 10.45 21.95 -23.68
N LEU A 158 10.89 22.90 -22.84
CA LEU A 158 10.06 24.01 -22.37
C LEU A 158 9.52 24.90 -23.49
N MET A 159 10.16 24.93 -24.67
CA MET A 159 9.72 25.79 -25.77
C MET A 159 8.44 25.29 -26.43
N LYS A 160 8.15 23.99 -26.28
CA LYS A 160 6.95 23.36 -26.83
C LYS A 160 5.80 23.30 -25.83
N ILE A 161 6.07 23.57 -24.56
CA ILE A 161 5.06 23.57 -23.49
C ILE A 161 4.43 24.95 -23.38
N ASP A 162 3.11 24.98 -23.30
CA ASP A 162 2.38 26.19 -22.90
C ASP A 162 2.57 26.43 -21.39
N ARG A 163 3.61 27.19 -21.06
CA ARG A 163 3.98 27.55 -19.68
C ARG A 163 2.90 28.40 -19.00
N VAL A 164 2.11 29.16 -19.75
CA VAL A 164 1.03 29.99 -19.21
C VAL A 164 -0.14 29.10 -18.83
N ALA A 165 -0.55 28.17 -19.71
CA ALA A 165 -1.58 27.18 -19.40
C ALA A 165 -1.19 26.32 -18.19
N LEU A 166 0.07 25.85 -18.13
CA LEU A 166 0.58 25.07 -17.00
C LEU A 166 0.56 25.87 -15.68
N GLY A 167 0.99 27.14 -15.72
CA GLY A 167 0.95 28.03 -14.56
C GLY A 167 -0.47 28.30 -14.07
N CYS A 168 -1.40 28.62 -14.97
CA CYS A 168 -2.82 28.81 -14.65
C CYS A 168 -3.44 27.56 -14.04
N PHE A 169 -3.21 26.39 -14.65
CA PHE A 169 -3.71 25.10 -14.16
C PHE A 169 -3.21 24.79 -12.74
N LEU A 170 -1.90 24.91 -12.49
CA LEU A 170 -1.33 24.67 -11.17
C LEU A 170 -1.83 25.69 -10.13
N SER A 171 -1.99 26.95 -10.53
CA SER A 171 -2.57 27.98 -9.66
C SER A 171 -4.00 27.64 -9.26
N GLU A 172 -4.82 27.15 -10.18
CA GLU A 172 -6.19 26.69 -9.92
C GLU A 172 -6.20 25.49 -8.95
N LYS A 173 -5.30 24.51 -9.15
CA LYS A 173 -5.20 23.30 -8.32
C LYS A 173 -4.47 23.51 -6.99
N ARG A 174 -4.02 24.73 -6.66
CA ARG A 174 -3.31 25.04 -5.41
C ARG A 174 -4.06 24.61 -4.15
N GLY A 175 -5.36 24.88 -4.08
CA GLY A 175 -6.18 24.51 -2.92
C GLY A 175 -6.22 23.00 -2.70
N PHE A 176 -6.38 22.24 -3.80
CA PHE A 176 -6.37 20.78 -3.78
C PHE A 176 -5.01 20.22 -3.32
N MET A 177 -3.90 20.75 -3.85
CA MET A 177 -2.55 20.33 -3.47
C MET A 177 -2.25 20.59 -1.99
N ILE A 178 -2.69 21.73 -1.44
CA ILE A 178 -2.54 22.04 -0.01
C ILE A 178 -3.35 21.06 0.85
N GLN A 179 -4.59 20.75 0.47
CA GLN A 179 -5.41 19.76 1.17
C GLN A 179 -4.75 18.37 1.17
N LEU A 180 -4.12 18.01 0.05
CA LEU A 180 -3.40 16.76 -0.09
C LEU A 180 -2.17 16.68 0.83
N LEU A 181 -1.39 17.76 0.90
CA LEU A 181 -0.22 17.90 1.79
C LEU A 181 -0.58 17.83 3.27
N GLN A 182 -1.79 18.25 3.64
CA GLN A 182 -2.29 18.17 5.02
C GLN A 182 -2.77 16.76 5.40
N HIS A 183 -2.89 15.84 4.45
CA HIS A 183 -3.39 14.51 4.72
C HIS A 183 -2.32 13.67 5.45
N PRO A 184 -2.61 13.14 6.66
CA PRO A 184 -1.58 12.48 7.48
C PRO A 184 -1.00 11.22 6.85
N MET A 185 -1.74 10.59 5.93
CA MET A 185 -1.29 9.37 5.24
C MET A 185 -0.44 9.65 3.99
N LEU A 186 -0.21 10.92 3.62
CA LEU A 186 0.62 11.24 2.46
C LEU A 186 2.04 10.68 2.61
N PHE A 187 2.58 10.77 3.84
CA PHE A 187 3.93 10.32 4.17
C PHE A 187 4.07 8.80 4.32
N ASP A 188 2.96 8.05 4.23
CA ASP A 188 3.01 6.58 4.26
C ASP A 188 3.44 5.98 2.89
N ASP A 189 3.48 6.80 1.83
CA ASP A 189 3.90 6.41 0.47
C ASP A 189 4.96 7.40 -0.04
N GLU A 190 6.24 7.01 0.13
CA GLU A 190 7.39 7.85 -0.25
C GLU A 190 7.33 8.31 -1.71
N PRO A 191 7.11 7.44 -2.73
CA PRO A 191 7.05 7.87 -4.13
C PRO A 191 5.96 8.91 -4.39
N PHE A 192 4.76 8.73 -3.81
CA PHE A 192 3.69 9.70 -3.94
C PHE A 192 4.06 11.03 -3.28
N SER A 193 4.65 11.00 -2.08
CA SER A 193 5.08 12.20 -1.38
C SER A 193 6.16 12.98 -2.14
N ASP A 194 7.13 12.29 -2.75
CA ASP A 194 8.18 12.88 -3.57
C ASP A 194 7.62 13.53 -4.85
N MET A 195 6.63 12.88 -5.47
CA MET A 195 5.92 13.43 -6.62
C MET A 195 5.16 14.70 -6.26
N ILE A 196 4.41 14.71 -5.15
CA ILE A 196 3.71 15.90 -4.67
C ILE A 196 4.70 17.03 -4.38
N ALA A 197 5.82 16.74 -3.72
CA ALA A 197 6.86 17.73 -3.46
C ALA A 197 7.45 18.32 -4.75
N ALA A 198 7.77 17.49 -5.75
CA ALA A 198 8.27 17.96 -7.04
C ALA A 198 7.29 18.90 -7.76
N ILE A 199 5.99 18.56 -7.74
CA ILE A 199 4.94 19.38 -8.35
C ILE A 199 4.74 20.68 -7.56
N SER A 200 4.78 20.63 -6.23
CA SER A 200 4.69 21.83 -5.38
C SER A 200 5.86 22.78 -5.62
N HIS A 201 7.09 22.28 -5.76
CA HIS A 201 8.23 23.11 -6.13
C HIS A 201 8.06 23.78 -7.50
N LEU A 202 7.62 23.02 -8.52
CA LEU A 202 7.32 23.58 -9.83
C LEU A 202 6.22 24.65 -9.77
N GLN A 203 5.18 24.40 -8.98
CA GLN A 203 4.08 25.34 -8.77
C GLN A 203 4.58 26.64 -8.12
N GLU A 204 5.42 26.53 -7.08
CA GLU A 204 6.02 27.70 -6.41
C GLU A 204 6.87 28.51 -7.40
N GLU A 205 7.74 27.84 -8.17
CA GLU A 205 8.60 28.49 -9.14
C GLU A 205 7.80 29.21 -10.24
N LEU A 206 6.75 28.59 -10.79
CA LEU A 206 5.88 29.20 -11.80
C LEU A 206 5.10 30.39 -11.22
N SER A 207 4.59 30.27 -9.99
CA SER A 207 3.81 31.33 -9.34
C SER A 207 4.64 32.57 -8.95
N ALA A 208 5.94 32.39 -8.72
CA ALA A 208 6.85 33.48 -8.37
C ALA A 208 7.24 34.33 -9.60
N ARG A 209 7.04 33.82 -10.81
CA ARG A 209 7.48 34.44 -12.06
C ARG A 209 6.37 35.30 -12.68
N ARG A 210 6.68 36.57 -12.95
CA ARG A 210 5.75 37.52 -13.60
C ARG A 210 5.76 37.41 -15.13
N ASP A 211 6.89 36.97 -15.71
CA ASP A 211 7.03 36.73 -17.15
C ASP A 211 7.52 35.29 -17.36
N LEU A 212 6.62 34.46 -17.88
CA LEU A 212 6.88 33.07 -18.24
C LEU A 212 7.27 32.92 -19.71
N VAL A 213 7.25 34.00 -20.50
CA VAL A 213 7.52 33.98 -21.94
C VAL A 213 9.00 34.27 -22.19
N HIS A 214 9.56 35.31 -21.55
CA HIS A 214 10.95 35.77 -21.74
C HIS A 214 11.83 35.46 -20.51
N LEU A 215 12.25 34.20 -20.38
CA LEU A 215 13.13 33.76 -19.29
C LEU A 215 14.60 34.01 -19.62
N SER A 216 15.41 34.34 -18.60
CA SER A 216 16.86 34.31 -18.73
C SER A 216 17.35 32.88 -18.99
N LYS A 217 18.55 32.70 -19.56
CA LYS A 217 19.09 31.36 -19.85
C LYS A 217 19.21 30.49 -18.60
N ASN A 218 19.60 31.07 -17.46
CA ASN A 218 19.73 30.34 -16.20
C ASN A 218 18.37 29.96 -15.62
N ASP A 219 17.39 30.87 -15.71
CA ASP A 219 16.01 30.62 -15.26
C ASP A 219 15.31 29.55 -16.10
N ALA A 220 15.50 29.59 -17.42
CA ALA A 220 14.96 28.58 -18.32
C ALA A 220 15.58 27.20 -18.03
N ALA A 221 16.89 27.14 -17.74
CA ALA A 221 17.56 25.89 -17.39
C ALA A 221 17.11 25.33 -16.03
N HIS A 222 16.84 26.20 -15.04
CA HIS A 222 16.32 25.78 -13.74
C HIS A 222 14.90 25.22 -13.85
N LEU A 223 14.00 26.00 -14.47
CA LEU A 223 12.61 25.59 -14.69
C LEU A 223 12.51 24.30 -15.51
N SER A 224 13.42 24.09 -16.46
CA SER A 224 13.45 22.88 -17.28
C SER A 224 13.76 21.65 -16.44
N ARG A 225 14.68 21.75 -15.48
CA ARG A 225 15.00 20.66 -14.55
C ARG A 225 13.85 20.34 -13.60
N ASP A 226 13.15 21.35 -13.09
CA ASP A 226 12.02 21.13 -12.19
C ASP A 226 10.80 20.56 -12.94
N CYS A 227 10.56 21.01 -14.18
CA CYS A 227 9.62 20.38 -15.10
C CYS A 227 9.98 18.91 -15.39
N GLU A 228 11.25 18.62 -15.70
CA GLU A 228 11.72 17.26 -15.95
C GLU A 228 11.54 16.36 -14.71
N ARG A 229 11.93 16.85 -13.53
CA ARG A 229 11.75 16.11 -12.27
C ARG A 229 10.27 15.82 -12.00
N ALA A 230 9.41 16.83 -12.09
CA ALA A 230 7.98 16.67 -11.86
C ALA A 230 7.37 15.69 -12.89
N TYR A 231 7.75 15.81 -14.16
CA TYR A 231 7.22 14.95 -15.22
C TYR A 231 7.68 13.49 -15.08
N CYS A 232 8.95 13.22 -14.81
CA CYS A 232 9.42 11.84 -14.58
C CYS A 232 8.71 11.18 -13.39
N GLN A 233 8.50 11.92 -12.29
CA GLN A 233 7.77 11.42 -11.12
C GLN A 233 6.30 11.14 -11.46
N LEU A 234 5.65 12.05 -12.20
CA LEU A 234 4.28 11.87 -12.70
C LEU A 234 4.12 10.62 -13.55
N LEU A 235 5.01 10.39 -14.50
CA LEU A 235 4.95 9.22 -15.38
C LEU A 235 5.16 7.91 -14.62
N THR A 236 6.15 7.89 -13.73
CA THR A 236 6.44 6.72 -12.91
C THR A 236 5.27 6.40 -11.98
N GLY A 237 4.77 7.41 -11.26
CA GLY A 237 3.60 7.25 -10.39
C GLY A 237 2.34 6.87 -11.15
N TRP A 238 2.13 7.39 -12.36
CA TRP A 238 0.99 7.05 -13.20
C TRP A 238 1.04 5.58 -13.63
N LEU A 239 2.19 5.08 -14.07
CA LEU A 239 2.35 3.66 -14.41
C LEU A 239 2.10 2.74 -13.21
N GLU A 240 2.62 3.10 -12.03
CA GLU A 240 2.38 2.32 -10.80
C GLU A 240 0.91 2.37 -10.38
N HIS A 241 0.24 3.50 -10.59
CA HIS A 241 -1.19 3.62 -10.37
C HIS A 241 -1.99 2.75 -11.35
N MET A 242 -1.63 2.74 -12.64
CA MET A 242 -2.26 1.89 -13.65
C MET A 242 -2.09 0.40 -13.34
N GLU A 243 -0.90 -0.03 -12.92
CA GLU A 243 -0.66 -1.42 -12.48
C GLU A 243 -1.52 -1.77 -11.26
N TYR A 244 -1.62 -0.85 -10.28
CA TYR A 244 -2.45 -1.05 -9.11
C TYR A 244 -3.95 -1.17 -9.45
N LEU A 245 -4.46 -0.29 -10.32
CA LEU A 245 -5.84 -0.34 -10.80
C LEU A 245 -6.12 -1.66 -11.50
N LYS A 246 -5.20 -2.16 -12.32
CA LYS A 246 -5.36 -3.45 -12.99
C LYS A 246 -5.53 -4.60 -12.00
N ASP A 247 -4.71 -4.64 -10.97
CA ASP A 247 -4.72 -5.74 -9.99
C ASP A 247 -5.93 -5.67 -9.02
N HIS A 248 -6.49 -4.48 -8.75
CA HIS A 248 -7.48 -4.27 -7.68
C HIS A 248 -8.83 -3.69 -8.12
N TYR A 249 -8.88 -2.96 -9.24
CA TYR A 249 -10.07 -2.27 -9.75
C TYR A 249 -10.17 -2.36 -11.29
N PRO A 250 -10.42 -3.56 -11.86
CA PRO A 250 -10.39 -3.78 -13.31
C PRO A 250 -11.28 -2.84 -14.14
N TYR A 251 -12.43 -2.43 -13.58
CA TYR A 251 -13.32 -1.46 -14.23
C TYR A 251 -12.68 -0.06 -14.37
N LEU A 252 -12.09 0.46 -13.28
CA LEU A 252 -11.40 1.76 -13.30
C LEU A 252 -10.14 1.70 -14.14
N PHE A 253 -9.46 0.55 -14.18
CA PHE A 253 -8.34 0.32 -15.09
C PHE A 253 -8.77 0.45 -16.55
N SER A 254 -9.84 -0.24 -16.96
CA SER A 254 -10.34 -0.14 -18.34
C SER A 254 -10.76 1.29 -18.69
N LEU A 255 -11.40 2.01 -17.76
CA LEU A 255 -11.70 3.43 -17.94
C LEU A 255 -10.44 4.28 -18.15
N SER A 256 -9.41 4.07 -17.32
CA SER A 256 -8.14 4.81 -17.39
C SER A 256 -7.30 4.47 -18.62
N VAL A 257 -7.44 3.24 -19.14
CA VAL A 257 -6.84 2.82 -20.42
C VAL A 257 -7.48 3.59 -21.57
N ARG A 258 -8.80 3.80 -21.54
CA ARG A 258 -9.51 4.54 -22.59
C ARG A 258 -9.27 6.04 -22.56
N THR A 259 -9.02 6.60 -21.39
CA THR A 259 -8.64 8.01 -21.21
C THR A 259 -7.13 8.20 -21.10
N ASN A 260 -6.35 7.24 -21.62
CA ASN A 260 -4.90 7.27 -21.54
C ASN A 260 -4.34 8.56 -22.19
N PRO A 261 -3.54 9.37 -21.47
CA PRO A 261 -3.05 10.64 -22.01
C PRO A 261 -2.13 10.49 -23.24
N PHE A 262 -1.59 9.29 -23.48
CA PHE A 262 -0.76 8.98 -24.64
C PHE A 262 -1.57 8.52 -25.86
N ASP A 263 -2.82 8.10 -25.68
CA ASP A 263 -3.70 7.66 -26.77
C ASP A 263 -4.29 8.86 -27.52
N PRO A 264 -4.02 9.00 -28.84
CA PRO A 264 -4.62 10.06 -29.66
C PRO A 264 -6.13 9.91 -29.88
N ASP A 265 -6.68 8.71 -29.75
CA ASP A 265 -8.10 8.39 -29.97
C ASP A 265 -8.88 8.19 -28.64
N ALA A 266 -8.31 8.66 -27.53
CA ALA A 266 -8.86 8.49 -26.19
C ALA A 266 -10.31 9.01 -26.07
N SER A 267 -11.25 8.12 -25.71
CA SER A 267 -12.65 8.46 -25.41
C SER A 267 -13.14 7.69 -24.19
N ALA A 268 -13.86 8.35 -23.28
CA ALA A 268 -14.41 7.71 -22.08
C ALA A 268 -15.61 6.78 -22.38
N GLU A 269 -16.26 6.95 -23.53
CA GLU A 269 -17.48 6.24 -23.92
C GLU A 269 -17.16 4.98 -24.74
N ILE A 270 -17.99 3.94 -24.61
CA ILE A 270 -17.94 2.75 -25.46
C ILE A 270 -18.86 3.04 -26.65
N GLU A 271 -18.32 3.12 -27.86
CA GLU A 271 -19.12 2.95 -29.08
C GLU A 271 -19.47 1.47 -29.32
#